data_AF-A0A8S3HMB9-F1
#
_entry.id   AF-A0A8S3HMB9-F1
#
_cell.length_a   1.000
_cell.length_b   1.000
_cell.length_c   1.000
_cell.angle_alpha   90.00
_cell.angle_beta   90.00
_cell.angle_gamma   90.00
#
_symmetry.space_group_name_H-M   'P 1'
#
loop_
_entity.id
_entity.type
_entity.pdbx_description
1 polymer ?
#
loop_
_entity_poly.entity_id
_entity_poly.type
_entity_poly.pdbx_seq_one_letter_code
_entity_poly.pdbx_strand_id
1 'polypeptide(L)'
;LFDSPGIVMSKDTNPASLILRNCVRIETIDNPLPAIDLLLNRCKKEQMILQYDLTDFQDVNDFLLKMAVKMGSLKKGGVPDIHKAAQRVLSDWNNGKLTYFTEPPERLNEIISTELVTQMKEAFDIDALLNYEDEDLKDLEINSLSETNQSPLLLPTPADLEMNEEENKPENENSIAEAMDEDNENPQSIVKPVNEVFK
;
A
#
# COMPACT_ATOMS: atom_id res chain seq x y z
N LEU A 1 6.03 11.43 -9.02
CA LEU A 1 6.14 10.35 -8.02
C LEU A 1 7.47 9.65 -8.28
N PHE A 2 8.37 9.65 -7.29
CA PHE A 2 9.58 8.83 -7.36
C PHE A 2 9.28 7.52 -6.63
N ASP A 3 9.44 6.39 -7.31
CA ASP A 3 9.28 5.07 -6.73
C ASP A 3 10.66 4.52 -6.34
N SER A 4 10.75 3.91 -5.17
CA SER A 4 11.99 3.36 -4.63
C SER A 4 11.75 1.91 -4.22
N PRO A 5 12.74 1.02 -4.39
CA PRO A 5 12.56 -0.38 -4.01
C PRO A 5 12.30 -0.53 -2.51
N GLY A 6 11.57 -1.58 -2.14
CA GLY A 6 11.34 -1.92 -0.73
C GLY A 6 12.64 -2.28 -0.02
N ILE A 7 12.91 -1.62 1.11
CA ILE A 7 14.05 -1.93 1.98
C ILE A 7 13.55 -2.59 3.27
N VAL A 8 14.22 -3.66 3.68
CA VAL A 8 13.88 -4.39 4.91
C VAL A 8 15.02 -4.24 5.90
N MET A 9 14.80 -3.45 6.95
CA MET A 9 15.73 -3.36 8.08
C MET A 9 15.34 -4.41 9.11
N SER A 10 16.12 -5.49 9.23
CA SER A 10 15.84 -6.55 10.21
C SER A 10 16.84 -6.49 11.35
N LYS A 11 16.35 -6.32 12.58
CA LYS A 11 17.10 -6.64 13.81
C LYS A 11 17.03 -8.14 14.11
N ASP A 12 15.96 -8.79 13.65
CA ASP A 12 15.72 -10.22 13.85
C ASP A 12 16.57 -11.03 12.89
N THR A 13 17.33 -11.96 13.45
CA THR A 13 18.13 -12.96 12.71
C THR A 13 17.34 -14.19 12.29
N ASN A 14 16.05 -14.30 12.67
CA ASN A 14 15.26 -15.48 12.35
C ASN A 14 14.84 -15.47 10.86
N PRO A 15 15.32 -16.42 10.03
CA PRO A 15 14.98 -16.49 8.61
C PRO A 15 13.48 -16.74 8.38
N ALA A 16 12.81 -17.45 9.29
CA ALA A 16 11.38 -17.74 9.18
C ALA A 16 10.52 -16.47 9.25
N SER A 17 10.90 -15.50 10.10
CA SER A 17 10.23 -14.20 10.18
C SER A 17 10.41 -13.37 8.90
N LEU A 18 11.58 -13.46 8.24
CA LEU A 18 11.84 -12.80 6.96
C LEU A 18 10.99 -13.39 5.83
N ILE A 19 10.82 -14.71 5.81
CA ILE A 19 9.96 -15.40 4.85
C ILE A 19 8.52 -14.90 4.98
N LEU A 20 7.96 -14.84 6.20
CA LEU A 20 6.59 -14.38 6.44
C LEU A 20 6.38 -12.88 6.19
N ARG A 21 7.45 -12.09 6.04
CA ARG A 21 7.41 -10.68 5.62
C ARG A 21 7.59 -10.52 4.10
N ASN A 22 7.49 -11.61 3.33
CA ASN A 22 7.65 -11.63 1.88
C ASN A 22 9.03 -11.14 1.39
N CYS A 23 10.06 -11.23 2.24
CA CYS A 23 11.40 -10.73 1.91
C CYS A 23 12.24 -11.71 1.08
N VAL A 24 11.78 -12.96 0.94
CA VAL A 24 12.49 -14.06 0.28
C VAL A 24 11.55 -14.73 -0.71
N ARG A 25 12.08 -15.08 -1.89
CA ARG A 25 11.33 -15.83 -2.90
C ARG A 25 11.09 -17.26 -2.42
N ILE A 26 9.85 -17.73 -2.50
CA ILE A 26 9.43 -19.01 -1.91
C ILE A 26 10.17 -20.19 -2.52
N GLU A 27 10.48 -20.12 -3.82
CA GLU A 27 11.15 -21.18 -4.57
C GLU A 27 12.61 -21.39 -4.12
N THR A 28 13.22 -20.36 -3.53
CA THR A 28 14.61 -20.39 -3.04
C THR A 28 14.75 -20.88 -1.61
N ILE A 29 13.63 -21.20 -0.95
CA ILE A 29 13.62 -21.64 0.45
C ILE A 29 13.94 -23.13 0.53
N ASP A 30 15.07 -23.46 1.15
CA ASP A 30 15.48 -24.86 1.38
C ASP A 30 14.55 -25.57 2.37
N ASN A 31 14.31 -24.94 3.53
CA ASN A 31 13.46 -25.49 4.58
C ASN A 31 12.30 -24.54 4.95
N PRO A 32 11.09 -24.77 4.41
CA PRO A 32 9.93 -23.94 4.71
C PRO A 32 9.24 -24.28 6.05
N LEU A 33 9.59 -25.40 6.69
CA LEU A 33 8.90 -25.90 7.88
C LEU A 33 8.87 -24.89 9.04
N PRO A 34 9.98 -24.22 9.40
CA PRO A 34 9.99 -23.24 10.50
C PRO A 34 9.11 -22.02 10.21
N ALA A 35 8.97 -21.63 8.94
CA ALA A 35 8.08 -20.54 8.57
C ALA A 35 6.60 -20.93 8.71
N ILE A 36 6.25 -22.18 8.36
CA ILE A 36 4.90 -22.69 8.58
C ILE A 36 4.59 -22.83 10.07
N ASP A 37 5.54 -23.28 10.89
CA ASP A 37 5.36 -23.36 12.34
C ASP A 37 5.04 -21.97 12.94
N LEU A 38 5.83 -20.95 12.60
CA LEU A 38 5.53 -19.57 12.99
C LEU A 38 4.19 -19.06 12.45
N LEU A 39 3.81 -19.46 11.23
CA LEU A 39 2.52 -19.10 10.64
C LEU A 39 1.35 -19.71 11.42
N LEU A 40 1.42 -21.00 11.74
CA LEU A 40 0.40 -21.70 12.52
C LEU A 40 0.30 -21.16 13.95
N ASN A 41 1.40 -20.65 14.51
CA ASN A 41 1.37 -19.95 15.80
C ASN A 41 0.71 -18.56 15.71
N ARG A 42 0.68 -17.93 14.53
CA ARG A 42 -0.01 -16.64 14.32
C ARG A 42 -1.50 -16.80 14.04
N CYS A 43 -1.87 -17.81 13.26
CA CYS A 43 -3.25 -18.03 12.84
C CYS A 43 -4.00 -18.96 13.81
N LYS A 44 -5.29 -18.70 14.04
CA LYS A 44 -6.13 -19.62 14.84
C LYS A 44 -6.27 -20.96 14.11
N LYS A 45 -6.11 -22.07 14.84
CA LYS A 45 -6.23 -23.43 14.28
C LYS A 45 -7.54 -23.66 13.51
N GLU A 46 -8.65 -23.24 14.09
CA GLU A 46 -9.99 -23.34 13.49
C GLU A 46 -10.07 -22.62 12.14
N GLN A 47 -9.43 -21.46 12.03
CA GLN A 47 -9.36 -20.70 10.78
C GLN A 47 -8.60 -21.49 9.71
N MET A 48 -7.49 -22.13 10.06
CA MET A 48 -6.72 -22.94 9.11
C MET A 48 -7.50 -24.16 8.63
N ILE A 49 -8.23 -24.81 9.54
CA ILE A 49 -9.11 -25.94 9.22
C ILE A 49 -10.19 -25.50 8.23
N LEU A 50 -10.85 -24.37 8.48
CA LEU A 50 -11.90 -23.84 7.62
C LEU A 50 -11.36 -23.36 6.26
N GLN A 51 -10.28 -22.56 6.27
CA GLN A 51 -9.71 -21.97 5.06
C GLN A 51 -9.25 -23.01 4.04
N TYR A 52 -8.78 -24.14 4.54
CA TYR A 52 -8.24 -25.22 3.74
C TYR A 52 -9.11 -26.49 3.79
N ASP A 53 -10.37 -26.43 4.22
CA ASP A 53 -11.26 -27.58 4.57
C ASP A 53 -10.48 -28.85 4.93
N LEU A 54 -9.67 -28.76 5.98
CA LEU A 54 -8.89 -29.88 6.51
C LEU A 54 -9.65 -30.55 7.66
N THR A 55 -9.22 -31.76 8.01
CA THR A 55 -9.59 -32.33 9.31
C THR A 55 -8.69 -31.77 10.40
N ASP A 56 -9.11 -31.94 11.66
CA ASP A 56 -8.31 -31.50 12.81
C ASP A 56 -6.89 -32.06 12.75
N PHE A 57 -5.88 -31.22 12.97
CA PHE A 57 -4.46 -31.57 12.89
C PHE A 57 -3.74 -31.28 14.20
N GLN A 58 -2.71 -32.04 14.55
CA GLN A 58 -2.05 -31.88 15.86
C GLN A 58 -0.70 -31.16 15.78
N ASP A 59 0.05 -31.42 14.71
CA ASP A 59 1.39 -30.89 14.49
C ASP A 59 1.51 -30.22 13.13
N VAL A 60 2.55 -29.41 12.94
CA VAL A 60 2.91 -28.78 11.67
C VAL A 60 3.07 -29.82 10.56
N ASN A 61 3.71 -30.96 10.88
CA ASN A 61 3.88 -32.04 9.90
C ASN A 61 2.54 -32.67 9.50
N ASP A 62 1.66 -32.91 10.46
CA ASP A 62 0.32 -33.47 10.21
C ASP A 62 -0.54 -32.52 9.38
N PHE A 63 -0.49 -31.22 9.67
CA PHE A 63 -1.11 -30.18 8.84
C PHE A 63 -0.61 -30.25 7.39
N LEU A 64 0.71 -30.28 7.18
CA LEU A 64 1.29 -30.31 5.85
C LEU A 64 1.05 -31.63 5.11
N LEU A 65 0.98 -32.76 5.82
CA LEU A 65 0.59 -34.06 5.27
C LEU A 65 -0.84 -34.02 4.72
N LYS A 66 -1.79 -33.51 5.52
CA LYS A 66 -3.18 -33.35 5.12
C LYS A 66 -3.32 -32.36 3.96
N MET A 67 -2.57 -31.27 4.00
CA MET A 67 -2.50 -30.30 2.92
C MET A 67 -1.97 -30.92 1.63
N ALA A 68 -0.86 -31.67 1.70
CA ALA A 68 -0.25 -32.32 0.55
C ALA A 68 -1.22 -33.28 -0.14
N VAL A 69 -1.97 -34.08 0.63
CA VAL A 69 -3.01 -34.96 0.12
C VAL A 69 -4.16 -34.16 -0.52
N LYS A 70 -4.67 -33.13 0.18
CA LYS A 70 -5.76 -32.29 -0.33
C LYS A 70 -5.41 -31.59 -1.64
N MET A 71 -4.17 -31.15 -1.78
CA MET A 71 -3.68 -30.44 -2.95
C MET A 71 -3.23 -31.35 -4.10
N GLY A 72 -3.19 -32.67 -3.89
CA GLY A 72 -2.62 -33.61 -4.86
C GLY A 72 -1.10 -33.47 -5.03
N SER A 73 -0.42 -32.83 -4.08
CA SER A 73 1.04 -32.67 -4.06
C SER A 73 1.69 -33.95 -3.58
N LEU A 74 1.83 -34.92 -4.48
CA LEU A 74 2.42 -36.23 -4.20
C LEU A 74 3.74 -36.41 -4.97
N LYS A 75 4.71 -37.06 -4.34
CA LYS A 75 5.94 -37.55 -4.98
C LYS A 75 5.66 -38.85 -5.74
N LYS A 76 6.65 -39.31 -6.49
CA LYS A 76 6.62 -40.63 -7.13
C LYS A 76 6.33 -41.70 -6.06
N GLY A 77 5.42 -42.62 -6.37
CA GLY A 77 4.96 -43.65 -5.42
C GLY A 77 3.82 -43.21 -4.50
N GLY A 78 3.18 -42.06 -4.74
CA GLY A 78 2.00 -41.62 -3.99
C GLY A 78 2.29 -41.08 -2.59
N VAL A 79 3.57 -40.84 -2.26
CA VAL A 79 3.98 -40.29 -0.97
C VAL A 79 3.71 -38.79 -0.94
N PRO A 80 3.00 -38.25 0.07
CA PRO A 80 2.74 -36.81 0.18
C PRO A 80 4.01 -35.96 0.21
N ASP A 81 4.02 -34.88 -0.58
CA ASP A 81 5.12 -33.92 -0.66
C ASP A 81 4.91 -32.74 0.30
N ILE A 82 5.42 -32.89 1.52
CA ILE A 82 5.35 -31.89 2.60
C ILE A 82 6.01 -30.57 2.17
N HIS A 83 7.12 -30.62 1.43
CA HIS A 83 7.88 -29.43 1.06
C HIS A 83 7.11 -28.57 0.05
N LYS A 84 6.57 -29.19 -1.00
CA LYS A 84 5.69 -28.49 -1.96
C LYS A 84 4.42 -27.96 -1.33
N ALA A 85 3.81 -28.72 -0.41
CA ALA A 85 2.65 -28.24 0.32
C ALA A 85 2.97 -27.00 1.16
N ALA A 86 4.11 -26.99 1.85
CA ALA A 86 4.57 -25.82 2.61
C ALA A 86 4.82 -24.60 1.72
N GLN A 87 5.50 -24.77 0.57
CA GLN A 87 5.69 -23.69 -0.40
C GLN A 87 4.36 -23.11 -0.88
N ARG A 88 3.36 -23.97 -1.13
CA ARG A 88 2.03 -23.48 -1.51
C ARG A 88 1.37 -22.67 -0.40
N VAL A 89 1.42 -23.15 0.85
CA VAL A 89 0.83 -22.43 1.98
C VAL A 89 1.50 -21.07 2.16
N LEU A 90 2.84 -20.98 2.01
CA LEU A 90 3.55 -19.70 2.00
C LEU A 90 3.15 -18.80 0.82
N SER A 91 2.89 -19.36 -0.36
CA SER A 91 2.39 -18.59 -1.51
C SER A 91 0.99 -18.03 -1.24
N ASP A 92 0.11 -18.82 -0.61
CA ASP A 92 -1.22 -18.39 -0.20
C ASP A 92 -1.15 -17.28 0.86
N TRP A 93 -0.17 -17.33 1.76
CA TRP A 93 0.13 -16.26 2.70
C TRP A 93 0.58 -14.98 1.98
N ASN A 94 1.58 -15.06 1.10
CA ASN A 94 2.12 -13.90 0.39
C ASN A 94 1.07 -13.20 -0.49
N ASN A 95 0.15 -13.97 -1.09
CA ASN A 95 -0.92 -13.47 -1.94
C ASN A 95 -2.16 -12.98 -1.15
N GLY A 96 -2.14 -13.05 0.18
CA GLY A 96 -3.26 -12.64 1.02
C GLY A 96 -4.48 -13.55 0.95
N LYS A 97 -4.36 -14.76 0.39
CA LYS A 97 -5.44 -15.75 0.41
C LYS A 97 -5.70 -16.24 1.83
N LEU A 98 -4.67 -16.27 2.67
CA LEU A 98 -4.83 -16.50 4.10
C LEU A 98 -4.99 -15.16 4.82
N THR A 99 -6.21 -14.84 5.22
CA THR A 99 -6.52 -13.59 5.94
C THR A 99 -5.99 -13.64 7.36
N TYR A 100 -5.13 -12.70 7.73
CA TYR A 100 -4.65 -12.52 9.10
C TYR A 100 -4.43 -11.05 9.38
N PHE A 101 -4.65 -10.66 10.62
CA PHE A 101 -4.30 -9.34 11.13
C PHE A 101 -3.72 -9.49 12.53
N THR A 102 -2.74 -8.64 12.86
CA THR A 102 -2.27 -8.49 14.22
C THR A 102 -3.06 -7.37 14.87
N GLU A 103 -3.64 -7.64 16.04
CA GLU A 103 -4.31 -6.60 16.81
C GLU A 103 -3.27 -5.55 17.24
N PRO A 104 -3.61 -4.25 17.16
CA PRO A 104 -2.73 -3.23 17.68
C PRO A 104 -2.46 -3.48 19.17
N PRO A 105 -1.29 -3.11 19.69
CA PRO A 105 -1.02 -3.24 21.11
C PRO A 105 -2.11 -2.53 21.91
N GLU A 106 -2.50 -3.13 23.04
CA GLU A 106 -3.43 -2.49 23.96
C GLU A 106 -2.86 -1.11 24.32
N ARG A 107 -3.62 -0.07 24.00
CA ARG A 107 -3.34 1.24 24.58
C ARG A 107 -3.69 1.08 26.04
N LEU A 108 -2.66 0.98 26.90
CA LEU A 108 -2.82 1.42 28.26
C LEU A 108 -3.46 2.80 28.14
N ASN A 109 -4.59 3.01 28.79
CA ASN A 109 -5.21 4.32 28.86
C ASN A 109 -4.24 5.23 29.63
N GLU A 110 -3.13 5.62 29.01
CA GLU A 110 -2.48 6.89 29.27
C GLU A 110 -3.53 7.89 28.84
N ILE A 111 -4.39 8.21 29.79
CA ILE A 111 -5.15 9.44 29.78
C ILE A 111 -4.09 10.50 29.49
N ILE A 112 -4.01 10.96 28.24
CA ILE A 112 -3.35 12.22 27.93
C ILE A 112 -4.12 13.19 28.82
N SER A 113 -3.50 13.54 29.95
CA SER A 113 -4.16 14.29 31.01
C SER A 113 -4.90 15.45 30.36
N THR A 114 -6.19 15.61 30.66
CA THR A 114 -6.96 16.78 30.23
C THR A 114 -6.24 18.08 30.60
N GLU A 115 -5.34 18.05 31.58
CA GLU A 115 -4.43 19.13 31.95
C GLU A 115 -3.53 19.59 30.78
N LEU A 116 -2.97 18.67 29.98
CA LEU A 116 -2.09 19.03 28.85
C LEU A 116 -2.90 19.69 27.71
N VAL A 117 -4.10 19.19 27.46
CA VAL A 117 -5.05 19.79 26.50
C VAL A 117 -5.55 21.15 27.02
N THR A 118 -5.72 21.31 28.34
CA THR A 118 -6.14 22.58 28.96
C THR A 118 -5.03 23.63 28.88
N GLN A 119 -3.76 23.27 29.10
CA GLN A 119 -2.62 24.18 28.93
C GLN A 119 -2.48 24.65 27.47
N MET A 120 -2.64 23.74 26.49
CA MET A 120 -2.55 24.10 25.07
C MET A 120 -3.78 24.88 24.57
N LYS A 121 -4.93 24.79 25.24
CA LYS A 121 -6.13 25.55 24.89
C LYS A 121 -5.92 27.05 25.00
N GLU A 122 -5.20 27.50 26.03
CA GLU A 122 -4.92 28.93 26.22
C GLU A 122 -4.10 29.54 25.08
N ALA A 123 -3.23 28.75 24.44
CA ALA A 123 -2.43 29.19 23.30
C ALA A 123 -3.19 29.20 21.95
N PHE A 124 -4.38 28.59 21.91
CA PHE A 124 -5.23 28.47 20.72
C PHE A 124 -6.65 28.99 21.02
N ASP A 125 -6.74 30.10 21.73
CA ASP A 125 -7.99 30.79 21.99
C ASP A 125 -8.42 31.62 20.77
N ILE A 126 -9.22 30.99 19.89
CA ILE A 126 -9.78 31.63 18.69
C ILE A 126 -10.76 32.75 19.08
N ASP A 127 -11.48 32.60 20.20
CA ASP A 127 -12.47 33.56 20.65
C ASP A 127 -11.78 34.87 21.08
N ALA A 128 -10.61 34.77 21.72
CA ALA A 128 -9.79 35.94 22.03
C ALA A 128 -9.35 36.69 20.76
N LEU A 129 -8.94 35.98 19.70
CA LEU A 129 -8.51 36.60 18.44
C LEU A 129 -9.66 37.37 17.76
N LEU A 130 -10.85 36.77 17.68
CA LEU A 130 -12.03 37.39 17.06
C LEU A 130 -12.50 38.64 17.82
N ASN A 131 -12.40 38.62 19.15
CA ASN A 131 -12.77 39.77 19.97
C ASN A 131 -11.80 40.96 19.78
N TYR A 132 -10.53 40.73 19.44
CA TYR A 132 -9.60 41.82 19.10
C TYR A 132 -9.97 42.49 17.77
N GLU A 133 -10.39 41.73 16.77
CA GLU A 133 -10.82 42.28 15.48
C GLU A 133 -12.07 43.18 15.63
N ASP A 134 -13.03 42.77 16.45
CA ASP A 134 -14.25 43.54 16.71
C ASP A 134 -14.01 44.81 17.54
N GLU A 135 -13.00 44.85 18.41
CA GLU A 135 -12.65 46.05 19.20
C GLU A 135 -11.87 47.07 18.34
N ASP A 136 -10.92 46.63 17.52
CA ASP A 136 -10.16 47.52 16.62
C ASP A 136 -11.04 48.14 15.51
N LEU A 137 -12.15 47.48 15.13
CA LEU A 137 -13.13 48.00 14.18
C LEU A 137 -14.07 49.07 14.78
N LYS A 138 -14.26 49.11 16.10
CA LYS A 138 -15.13 50.10 16.77
C LYS A 138 -14.49 51.49 16.84
N ASP A 139 -13.16 51.56 16.89
CA ASP A 139 -12.41 52.83 16.94
C ASP A 139 -12.37 53.58 15.59
N LEU A 140 -12.89 52.98 14.52
CA LEU A 140 -13.00 53.57 13.18
C LEU A 140 -14.36 54.24 12.89
N GLU A 141 -15.30 54.30 13.84
CA GLU A 141 -16.52 55.09 13.70
C GLU A 141 -16.25 56.60 13.87
N ILE A 142 -15.57 57.19 12.87
CA ILE A 142 -15.43 58.63 12.72
C ILE A 142 -16.76 59.18 12.17
N ASN A 143 -17.44 59.95 13.01
CA ASN A 143 -18.57 60.85 12.72
C ASN A 143 -18.69 61.28 11.24
N SER A 144 -19.66 60.75 10.49
CA SER A 144 -20.07 61.38 9.21
C SER A 144 -21.16 62.42 9.47
N LEU A 145 -20.76 63.64 9.83
CA LEU A 145 -21.61 64.82 9.63
C LEU A 145 -21.39 65.37 8.21
N SER A 146 -22.53 65.57 7.52
CA SER A 146 -22.78 66.49 6.40
C SER A 146 -22.06 66.29 5.05
N GLU A 147 -22.88 65.93 4.06
CA GLU A 147 -22.90 66.38 2.66
C GLU A 147 -21.61 66.94 2.05
N THR A 148 -20.94 66.16 1.20
CA THR A 148 -20.34 66.66 -0.05
C THR A 148 -20.39 65.59 -1.14
N ASN A 149 -20.85 65.98 -2.32
CA ASN A 149 -20.95 65.16 -3.52
C ASN A 149 -19.57 64.69 -3.99
N GLN A 150 -19.37 63.38 -4.14
CA GLN A 150 -18.48 62.80 -5.16
C GLN A 150 -18.77 61.31 -5.38
N SER A 151 -19.23 61.03 -6.61
CA SER A 151 -19.45 59.81 -7.40
C SER A 151 -19.30 58.41 -6.76
N PRO A 152 -20.25 57.47 -7.01
CA PRO A 152 -20.08 56.08 -6.62
C PRO A 152 -19.09 55.37 -7.55
N LEU A 153 -18.03 54.78 -6.98
CA LEU A 153 -17.30 53.70 -7.63
C LEU A 153 -18.20 52.47 -7.63
N LEU A 154 -18.83 52.21 -8.77
CA LEU A 154 -19.60 51.00 -9.02
C LEU A 154 -18.60 49.82 -9.07
N LEU A 155 -18.54 49.03 -8.01
CA LEU A 155 -17.93 47.69 -8.08
C LEU A 155 -19.03 46.72 -8.55
N PRO A 156 -18.81 45.92 -9.60
CA PRO A 156 -19.83 45.01 -10.10
C PRO A 156 -20.19 43.97 -9.04
N THR A 157 -21.48 43.69 -8.88
CA THR A 157 -21.93 42.60 -8.02
C THR A 157 -21.83 41.27 -8.77
N PRO A 158 -21.78 40.12 -8.06
CA PRO A 158 -21.61 38.80 -8.68
C PRO A 158 -22.74 38.37 -9.62
N ALA A 159 -23.77 39.19 -9.80
CA ALA A 159 -24.87 38.97 -10.73
C ALA A 159 -24.51 39.28 -12.20
N ASP A 160 -23.38 39.96 -12.46
CA ASP A 160 -22.94 40.31 -13.82
C ASP A 160 -22.00 39.26 -14.47
N LEU A 161 -21.78 38.10 -13.83
CA LEU A 161 -21.04 36.97 -14.40
C LEU A 161 -22.01 36.00 -15.09
N GLU A 162 -22.64 36.44 -16.17
CA GLU A 162 -23.21 35.52 -17.16
C GLU A 162 -22.06 34.83 -17.91
N MET A 163 -21.75 33.59 -17.54
CA MET A 163 -20.91 32.71 -18.36
C MET A 163 -21.72 32.27 -19.58
N ASN A 164 -21.52 32.97 -20.69
CA ASN A 164 -21.95 32.52 -22.00
C ASN A 164 -21.25 31.18 -22.34
N GLU A 165 -22.07 30.17 -22.59
CA GLU A 165 -21.67 28.95 -23.28
C GLU A 165 -21.41 29.28 -24.75
N GLU A 166 -20.14 29.35 -25.16
CA GLU A 166 -19.79 29.25 -26.57
C GLU A 166 -19.01 27.96 -26.83
N GLU A 167 -19.72 27.03 -27.47
CA GLU A 167 -19.19 25.88 -28.18
C GLU A 167 -18.09 26.33 -29.15
N ASN A 168 -16.94 25.67 -29.14
CA ASN A 168 -16.14 25.53 -30.35
C ASN A 168 -15.62 24.10 -30.50
N LYS A 169 -16.10 23.47 -31.58
CA LYS A 169 -15.88 22.11 -32.05
C LYS A 169 -14.48 22.00 -32.69
N PRO A 170 -13.87 20.80 -32.76
CA PRO A 170 -12.51 20.63 -33.25
C PRO A 170 -12.48 20.58 -34.77
N GLU A 171 -11.61 21.35 -35.41
CA GLU A 171 -11.28 21.19 -36.82
C GLU A 171 -9.83 20.70 -37.00
N ASN A 172 -9.82 19.47 -37.51
CA ASN A 172 -8.79 18.72 -38.19
C ASN A 172 -8.21 19.49 -39.38
N GLU A 173 -6.93 19.33 -39.67
CA GLU A 173 -6.49 19.12 -41.05
C GLU A 173 -5.13 18.39 -41.12
N ASN A 174 -5.20 17.12 -41.57
CA ASN A 174 -4.47 16.50 -42.68
C ASN A 174 -2.98 16.88 -42.86
N SER A 175 -2.00 16.00 -43.12
CA SER A 175 -1.90 14.69 -43.74
C SER A 175 -0.37 14.40 -43.79
N ILE A 176 0.13 13.17 -43.83
CA ILE A 176 0.64 12.54 -45.08
C ILE A 176 1.28 11.18 -44.71
N ALA A 177 0.92 10.17 -45.53
CA ALA A 177 1.64 8.96 -45.93
C ALA A 177 1.74 7.73 -44.99
N GLU A 178 0.91 6.74 -45.36
CA GLU A 178 1.26 5.32 -45.45
C GLU A 178 2.65 5.08 -46.06
N ALA A 179 3.39 4.11 -45.52
CA ALA A 179 4.09 3.11 -46.32
C ALA A 179 4.27 1.84 -45.47
N MET A 180 3.57 0.78 -45.86
CA MET A 180 3.94 -0.60 -45.60
C MET A 180 5.20 -0.91 -46.42
N ASP A 181 6.13 -1.71 -45.89
CA ASP A 181 6.68 -2.87 -46.60
C ASP A 181 7.68 -3.66 -45.73
N GLU A 182 7.69 -4.94 -46.05
CA GLU A 182 8.20 -6.11 -45.33
C GLU A 182 9.72 -6.31 -45.41
N ASP A 183 10.17 -7.26 -44.58
CA ASP A 183 11.37 -8.12 -44.72
C ASP A 183 12.77 -7.48 -44.64
N ASN A 184 13.61 -7.99 -43.72
CA ASN A 184 14.53 -9.08 -44.07
C ASN A 184 15.51 -9.46 -42.93
N GLU A 185 15.58 -10.77 -42.65
CA GLU A 185 16.77 -11.56 -42.23
C GLU A 185 17.64 -11.19 -41.00
N ASN A 186 17.49 -12.03 -39.97
CA ASN A 186 18.60 -12.66 -39.19
C ASN A 186 19.45 -13.53 -40.17
N PRO A 187 20.78 -13.80 -40.03
CA PRO A 187 21.43 -14.24 -38.78
C PRO A 187 22.92 -13.87 -38.59
N GLN A 188 23.50 -14.32 -37.46
CA GLN A 188 24.86 -14.89 -37.24
C GLN A 188 25.42 -14.43 -35.88
N SER A 189 25.27 -15.21 -34.80
CA SER A 189 26.19 -16.26 -34.34
C SER A 189 27.68 -15.85 -34.34
N ILE A 190 28.19 -15.34 -33.22
CA ILE A 190 29.63 -15.36 -32.91
C ILE A 190 29.86 -16.17 -31.63
N VAL A 191 29.97 -17.47 -31.86
CA VAL A 191 31.01 -18.41 -31.39
C VAL A 191 31.86 -17.98 -30.18
N LYS A 192 31.78 -18.80 -29.12
CA LYS A 192 32.73 -18.87 -27.99
C LYS A 192 34.15 -19.22 -28.48
N PRO A 193 35.22 -18.84 -27.78
CA PRO A 193 36.41 -19.67 -27.71
C PRO A 193 36.44 -20.46 -26.41
N VAL A 194 36.49 -21.77 -26.58
CA VAL A 194 37.05 -22.74 -25.63
C VAL A 194 38.52 -22.94 -26.01
N ASN A 195 39.40 -23.02 -25.00
CA ASN A 195 40.72 -23.69 -24.92
C ASN A 195 41.72 -22.79 -24.20
N GLU A 196 42.68 -23.27 -23.40
CA GLU A 196 42.98 -24.52 -22.70
C GLU A 196 44.25 -24.16 -21.89
N VAL A 197 44.40 -24.77 -20.70
CA VAL A 197 45.65 -25.28 -20.08
C VAL A 197 46.92 -24.40 -20.16
N PHE A 198 47.50 -24.02 -19.00
CA PHE A 198 48.82 -24.48 -18.53
C PHE A 198 49.25 -23.77 -17.23
N LYS A 199 49.68 -24.60 -16.27
CA LYS A 199 50.35 -24.36 -14.97
C LYS A 199 49.49 -23.93 -13.78
#